data_AF-A0A3D0X9U5-F1
#
_entry.id   AF-A0A3D0X9U5-F1
#
_cell.length_a   1.000
_cell.length_b   1.000
_cell.length_c   1.000
_cell.angle_alpha   90.00
_cell.angle_beta   90.00
_cell.angle_gamma   90.00
#
_symmetry.space_group_name_H-M   'P 1'
#
loop_
_entity.id
_entity.type
_entity.pdbx_description
1 polymer ?
#
loop_
_entity_poly.entity_id
_entity_poly.type
_entity_poly.pdbx_seq_one_letter_code
_entity_poly.pdbx_strand_id
1 'polypeptide(L)'
;MLRSYFTAVSTKKTSALTEECSLTLKNNVQGIIDGLNAKNETKFFDSVVLHDIQIARYVKDGATATIFFEISTGCYNYTEDENRNVVSGSKEEKKQAIYQIGLVYVQDIDKVGNHLEGLGINCPNCGAPIKNLGSKFCEYCGTSISEINIRAWRFNSVSETNYRQRPY
;
A
#
# COMPACT_ATOMS: atom_id res chain seq x y z
N MET A 1 7.59 3.96 5.09
CA MET A 1 6.66 3.27 4.19
C MET A 1 6.97 3.46 2.70
N LEU A 2 7.00 4.66 2.09
CA LEU A 2 7.17 4.75 0.61
C LEU A 2 8.41 4.01 0.06
N ARG A 3 9.55 4.10 0.75
CA ARG A 3 10.76 3.33 0.40
C ARG A 3 10.54 1.81 0.45
N SER A 4 9.83 1.30 1.46
CA SER A 4 9.54 -0.14 1.54
C SER A 4 8.61 -0.60 0.43
N TYR A 5 7.67 0.26 -0.01
CA TYR A 5 6.85 0.00 -1.19
C TYR A 5 7.71 -0.12 -2.45
N PHE A 6 8.63 0.81 -2.70
CA PHE A 6 9.56 0.71 -3.83
C PHE A 6 10.41 -0.56 -3.76
N THR A 7 10.99 -0.87 -2.59
CA THR A 7 11.76 -2.10 -2.40
C THR A 7 10.91 -3.34 -2.66
N ALA A 8 9.66 -3.40 -2.19
CA ALA A 8 8.78 -4.54 -2.38
C ALA A 8 8.46 -4.79 -3.86
N VAL A 9 8.17 -3.72 -4.62
CA VAL A 9 7.92 -3.80 -6.06
C VAL A 9 9.18 -4.21 -6.81
N SER A 10 10.34 -3.60 -6.53
CA SER A 10 11.59 -3.90 -7.25
C SER A 10 12.16 -5.28 -6.94
N THR A 11 12.04 -5.73 -5.70
CA THR A 11 12.51 -7.07 -5.31
C THR A 11 11.45 -8.16 -5.52
N LYS A 12 10.25 -7.78 -5.97
CA LYS A 12 9.09 -8.67 -6.14
C LYS A 12 8.75 -9.47 -4.87
N LYS A 13 8.90 -8.83 -3.70
CA LYS A 13 8.67 -9.44 -2.38
C LYS A 13 7.76 -8.55 -1.54
N THR A 14 6.53 -8.98 -1.34
CA THR A 14 5.56 -8.31 -0.46
C THR A 14 6.03 -8.26 1.00
N SER A 15 6.88 -9.19 1.43
CA SER A 15 7.50 -9.20 2.76
C SER A 15 8.45 -8.03 3.02
N ALA A 16 8.88 -7.30 1.98
CA ALA A 16 9.70 -6.10 2.15
C ALA A 16 8.88 -4.86 2.58
N LEU A 17 7.54 -4.93 2.53
CA LEU A 17 6.67 -3.88 3.08
C LEU A 17 6.80 -3.81 4.61
N THR A 18 6.68 -2.62 5.18
CA THR A 18 6.66 -2.48 6.64
C THR A 18 5.43 -3.15 7.26
N GLU A 19 5.54 -3.55 8.52
CA GLU A 19 4.50 -4.31 9.22
C GLU A 19 3.20 -3.54 9.39
N GLU A 20 3.25 -2.20 9.35
CA GLU A 20 2.12 -1.28 9.47
C GLU A 20 1.26 -1.19 8.19
N CYS A 21 1.68 -1.83 7.09
CA CYS A 21 0.86 -1.92 5.88
C CYS A 21 -0.34 -2.85 6.08
N SER A 22 -1.52 -2.40 5.65
CA SER A 22 -2.74 -3.21 5.65
C SER A 22 -2.64 -4.39 4.67
N LEU A 23 -3.51 -5.38 4.85
CA LEU A 23 -3.61 -6.49 3.90
C LEU A 23 -4.10 -6.00 2.52
N THR A 24 -4.96 -4.97 2.47
CA THR A 24 -5.35 -4.29 1.23
C THR A 24 -4.15 -3.79 0.46
N LEU A 25 -3.24 -3.06 1.12
CA LEU A 25 -2.03 -2.55 0.47
C LEU A 25 -1.10 -3.69 0.05
N LYS A 26 -0.94 -4.72 0.89
CA LYS A 26 -0.14 -5.91 0.56
C LYS A 26 -0.69 -6.63 -0.69
N ASN A 27 -2.00 -6.82 -0.77
CA ASN A 27 -2.67 -7.44 -1.91
C ASN A 27 -2.56 -6.58 -3.18
N ASN A 28 -2.66 -5.26 -3.06
CA ASN A 28 -2.44 -4.35 -4.18
C ASN A 28 -1.00 -4.45 -4.72
N VAL A 29 0.00 -4.46 -3.84
CA VAL A 29 1.41 -4.65 -4.22
C VAL A 29 1.62 -6.02 -4.83
N GLN A 30 1.00 -7.08 -4.30
CA GLN A 30 1.06 -8.42 -4.89
C GLN A 30 0.51 -8.42 -6.32
N GLY A 31 -0.64 -7.78 -6.57
CA GLY A 31 -1.19 -7.67 -7.93
C GLY A 31 -0.28 -6.92 -8.90
N ILE A 32 0.45 -5.89 -8.43
CA ILE A 32 1.48 -5.21 -9.23
C ILE A 32 2.63 -6.18 -9.57
N ILE A 33 3.10 -6.94 -8.59
CA ILE A 33 4.17 -7.94 -8.76
C ILE A 33 3.73 -9.03 -9.73
N ASP A 34 2.51 -9.53 -9.61
CA ASP A 34 1.96 -10.57 -10.49
C ASP A 34 1.86 -10.06 -11.93
N GLY A 35 1.44 -8.81 -12.13
CA GLY A 35 1.42 -8.16 -13.44
C GLY A 35 2.82 -8.00 -14.06
N LEU A 36 3.83 -7.67 -13.26
CA LEU A 36 5.23 -7.62 -13.70
C LEU A 36 5.76 -9.02 -14.05
N ASN A 37 5.43 -10.04 -13.25
CA ASN A 37 5.82 -11.43 -13.51
C ASN A 37 5.18 -11.98 -14.78
N ALA A 38 3.90 -11.68 -15.02
CA ALA A 38 3.22 -12.11 -16.24
C ALA A 38 3.86 -11.57 -17.53
N LYS A 39 4.60 -10.46 -17.43
CA LYS A 39 5.34 -9.85 -18.54
C LYS A 39 6.84 -10.14 -18.53
N ASN A 40 7.33 -10.92 -17.55
CA ASN A 40 8.76 -11.09 -17.28
C ASN A 40 9.53 -9.76 -17.11
N GLU A 41 8.85 -8.77 -16.54
CA GLU A 41 9.37 -7.42 -16.35
C GLU A 41 9.81 -7.20 -14.89
N THR A 42 10.79 -6.33 -14.65
CA THR A 42 11.18 -5.88 -13.31
C THR A 42 11.24 -4.35 -13.28
N LYS A 43 10.55 -3.76 -12.30
CA LYS A 43 10.50 -2.30 -12.12
C LYS A 43 11.51 -1.83 -11.09
N PHE A 44 12.30 -0.82 -11.42
CA PHE A 44 13.35 -0.26 -10.58
C PHE A 44 13.02 1.16 -10.13
N PHE A 45 13.47 1.47 -8.91
CA PHE A 45 13.40 2.81 -8.32
C PHE A 45 14.77 3.12 -7.73
N ASP A 46 15.66 3.67 -8.54
CA ASP A 46 17.06 3.90 -8.16
C ASP A 46 17.29 5.33 -7.71
N SER A 47 18.23 5.49 -6.78
CA SER A 47 18.60 6.79 -6.20
C SER A 47 17.41 7.61 -5.69
N VAL A 48 16.47 6.94 -5.00
CA VAL A 48 15.25 7.57 -4.48
C VAL A 48 15.59 8.65 -3.46
N VAL A 49 15.19 9.88 -3.77
CA VAL A 49 15.21 11.04 -2.88
C VAL A 49 13.77 11.42 -2.57
N LEU A 50 13.45 11.59 -1.28
CA LEU A 50 12.19 12.17 -0.83
C LEU A 50 12.48 13.65 -0.53
N HIS A 51 11.85 14.55 -1.26
CA HIS A 51 12.14 15.99 -1.18
C HIS A 51 11.31 16.66 -0.09
N ASP A 52 9.99 16.46 -0.14
CA ASP A 52 9.05 17.06 0.80
C ASP A 52 7.90 16.09 1.11
N ILE A 53 7.40 16.14 2.34
CA ILE A 53 6.33 15.28 2.86
C ILE A 53 5.34 16.18 3.59
N GLN A 54 4.09 16.19 3.12
CA GLN A 54 3.03 17.02 3.70
C GLN A 54 1.79 16.21 4.01
N ILE A 55 1.00 16.66 4.99
CA ILE A 55 -0.37 16.19 5.17
C ILE A 55 -1.24 16.92 4.15
N ALA A 56 -1.74 16.21 3.15
CA ALA A 56 -2.55 16.78 2.08
C ALA A 56 -4.02 16.96 2.50
N ARG A 57 -4.57 16.00 3.25
CA ARG A 57 -5.95 16.07 3.78
C ARG A 57 -6.19 15.07 4.89
N TYR A 58 -7.25 15.33 5.66
CA TYR A 58 -7.82 14.43 6.65
C TYR A 58 -9.30 14.17 6.33
N VAL A 59 -9.69 12.90 6.24
CA VAL A 59 -11.07 12.49 5.92
C VAL A 59 -11.60 11.61 7.03
N LYS A 60 -12.80 11.92 7.51
CA LYS A 60 -13.52 11.13 8.52
C LYS A 60 -14.96 10.92 8.06
N ASP A 61 -15.41 9.66 8.04
CA ASP A 61 -16.74 9.27 7.56
C ASP A 61 -17.58 8.54 8.63
N GLY A 62 -17.08 8.48 9.86
CA GLY A 62 -17.73 7.81 10.99
C GLY A 62 -17.41 6.32 11.12
N ALA A 63 -16.96 5.66 10.05
CA ALA A 63 -16.39 4.32 10.10
C ALA A 63 -14.87 4.39 10.28
N THR A 64 -14.22 5.31 9.58
CA THR A 64 -12.76 5.48 9.59
C THR A 64 -12.33 6.94 9.69
N ALA A 65 -11.07 7.12 10.09
CA ALA A 65 -10.31 8.35 9.94
C ALA A 65 -9.08 8.08 9.08
N THR A 66 -8.90 8.82 7.99
CA THR A 66 -7.77 8.65 7.07
C THR A 66 -6.99 9.96 6.93
N ILE A 67 -5.68 9.91 7.20
CA ILE A 67 -4.73 10.97 6.89
C ILE A 67 -4.09 10.63 5.55
N PHE A 68 -4.15 11.55 4.59
CA PHE A 68 -3.44 11.43 3.32
C PHE A 68 -2.19 12.28 3.35
N PHE A 69 -1.04 11.66 3.11
CA PHE A 69 0.24 12.32 2.92
C PHE A 69 0.54 12.46 1.43
N GLU A 70 1.12 13.59 1.02
CA GLU A 70 1.72 13.75 -0.30
C GLU A 70 3.23 13.87 -0.14
N ILE A 71 3.95 13.12 -0.97
CA ILE A 71 5.40 13.03 -0.93
C ILE A 71 5.94 13.33 -2.32
N SER A 72 6.73 14.39 -2.44
CA SER A 72 7.48 14.67 -3.67
C SER A 72 8.76 13.84 -3.70
N THR A 73 9.01 13.20 -4.83
CA THR A 73 10.09 12.22 -4.99
C THR A 73 10.84 12.42 -6.30
N GLY A 74 12.17 12.25 -6.24
CA GLY A 74 13.02 12.12 -7.41
C GLY A 74 13.67 10.75 -7.43
N CYS A 75 13.56 10.01 -8.54
CA CYS A 75 14.24 8.72 -8.71
C CYS A 75 14.43 8.38 -10.20
N TYR A 76 15.39 7.49 -10.50
CA TYR A 76 15.41 6.81 -11.79
C TYR A 76 14.36 5.71 -11.73
N ASN A 77 13.31 5.86 -12.54
CA ASN A 77 12.17 4.95 -12.56
C ASN A 77 12.12 4.32 -13.94
N TYR A 78 12.41 3.02 -14.01
CA TYR A 78 12.46 2.29 -15.26
C TYR A 78 12.05 0.83 -15.05
N THR A 79 11.61 0.19 -16.13
CA THR A 79 11.26 -1.23 -16.15
C THR A 79 12.14 -1.93 -17.17
N GLU A 80 12.72 -3.05 -16.78
CA GLU A 80 13.48 -3.94 -17.66
C GLU A 80 12.69 -5.20 -18.00
N ASP A 81 12.90 -5.74 -19.19
CA ASP A 81 12.51 -7.11 -19.54
C ASP A 81 13.56 -8.13 -19.03
N GLU A 82 13.33 -9.41 -19.33
CA GLU A 82 14.25 -10.51 -18.99
C GLU A 82 15.65 -10.38 -19.63
N ASN A 83 15.75 -9.65 -20.75
CA ASN A 83 16.99 -9.41 -21.48
C ASN A 83 17.73 -8.15 -20.99
N ARG A 84 17.23 -7.50 -19.92
CA ARG A 84 17.75 -6.24 -19.36
C ARG A 84 17.59 -5.03 -20.28
N ASN A 85 16.72 -5.12 -21.27
CA ASN A 85 16.36 -3.96 -22.08
C ASN A 85 15.35 -3.11 -21.32
N VAL A 86 15.54 -1.79 -21.35
CA VAL A 86 14.58 -0.86 -20.75
C VAL A 86 13.34 -0.78 -21.65
N VAL A 87 12.20 -1.27 -21.15
CA VAL A 87 10.91 -1.27 -21.87
C VAL A 87 10.01 -0.09 -21.45
N SER A 88 10.32 0.58 -20.34
CA SER A 88 9.60 1.75 -19.86
C SER A 88 10.50 2.60 -18.96
N GLY A 89 10.32 3.92 -18.98
CA GLY A 89 11.08 4.85 -18.13
C GLY A 89 12.52 5.09 -18.62
N SER A 90 13.38 5.57 -17.71
CA SER A 90 14.77 5.93 -18.05
C SER A 90 15.74 5.65 -16.89
N LYS A 91 16.96 5.22 -17.26
CA LYS A 91 18.12 5.08 -16.37
C LYS A 91 18.95 6.35 -16.27
N GLU A 92 18.79 7.27 -17.22
CA GLU A 92 19.63 8.46 -17.37
C GLU A 92 18.91 9.73 -16.92
N GLU A 93 17.57 9.72 -16.98
CA GLU A 93 16.72 10.83 -16.58
C GLU A 93 16.00 10.54 -15.27
N LYS A 94 16.16 11.44 -14.29
CA LYS A 94 15.40 11.35 -13.04
C LYS A 94 13.94 11.74 -13.29
N LYS A 95 13.04 10.84 -12.93
CA LYS A 95 11.61 11.13 -12.85
C LYS A 95 11.31 11.83 -11.53
N GLN A 96 10.61 12.97 -11.64
CA GLN A 96 9.99 13.65 -10.50
C GLN A 96 8.52 13.25 -10.42
N ALA A 97 8.08 12.77 -9.26
CA ALA A 97 6.71 12.30 -9.05
C ALA A 97 6.21 12.62 -7.65
N ILE A 98 4.90 12.82 -7.52
CA ILE A 98 4.23 12.98 -6.23
C ILE A 98 3.50 11.68 -5.91
N TYR A 99 3.82 11.07 -4.78
CA TYR A 99 3.10 9.91 -4.26
C TYR A 99 2.13 10.34 -3.17
N GLN A 100 0.90 9.85 -3.24
CA GLN A 100 -0.08 9.99 -2.19
C GLN A 100 -0.17 8.70 -1.38
N ILE A 101 -0.18 8.84 -0.06
CA ILE A 101 -0.18 7.72 0.89
C ILE A 101 -1.35 7.88 1.86
N GLY A 102 -2.21 6.87 1.95
CA GLY A 102 -3.30 6.83 2.92
C GLY A 102 -2.90 6.10 4.19
N LEU A 103 -2.97 6.78 5.33
CA LEU A 103 -2.84 6.21 6.67
C LEU A 103 -4.23 6.19 7.33
N VAL A 104 -4.80 5.00 7.54
CA VAL A 104 -6.18 4.83 8.02
C VAL A 104 -6.23 4.30 9.45
N TYR A 105 -7.25 4.74 10.17
CA TYR A 105 -7.63 4.28 11.49
C TYR A 105 -9.10 3.85 11.45
N VAL A 106 -9.40 2.65 11.95
CA VAL A 106 -10.78 2.15 12.04
C VAL A 106 -11.41 2.62 13.35
N GLN A 107 -12.50 3.38 13.25
CA GLN A 107 -13.24 3.90 14.41
C GLN A 107 -14.38 2.96 14.78
N ASP A 108 -15.10 2.45 13.79
CA ASP A 108 -16.29 1.62 13.96
C ASP A 108 -16.29 0.53 12.89
N ILE A 109 -15.93 -0.69 13.29
CA ILE A 109 -15.81 -1.85 12.40
C ILE A 109 -17.14 -2.23 11.75
N ASP A 110 -18.27 -2.04 12.45
CA ASP A 110 -19.59 -2.43 11.96
C ASP A 110 -20.08 -1.50 10.83
N LYS A 111 -19.43 -0.34 10.66
CA LYS A 111 -19.71 0.63 9.60
C LYS A 111 -18.68 0.59 8.47
N VAL A 112 -17.66 -0.26 8.57
CA VAL A 112 -16.66 -0.43 7.51
C VAL A 112 -17.29 -1.20 6.36
N GLY A 113 -17.55 -0.53 5.23
CA GLY A 113 -18.03 -1.17 4.01
C GLY A 113 -16.97 -2.05 3.32
N ASN A 114 -17.36 -2.76 2.25
CA ASN A 114 -16.55 -3.78 1.59
C ASN A 114 -15.15 -3.31 1.11
N HIS A 115 -14.97 -2.01 0.85
CA HIS A 115 -13.70 -1.45 0.36
C HIS A 115 -12.52 -1.52 1.36
N LEU A 116 -12.79 -1.83 2.63
CA LEU A 116 -11.78 -1.85 3.70
C LEU A 116 -11.73 -3.21 4.44
N GLU A 117 -12.36 -4.26 3.89
CA GLU A 117 -12.29 -5.64 4.39
C GLU A 117 -10.84 -6.16 4.51
N GLY A 118 -9.94 -5.65 3.66
CA GLY A 118 -8.49 -5.95 3.71
C GLY A 118 -7.71 -5.20 4.79
N LEU A 119 -8.34 -4.58 5.78
CA LEU A 119 -7.60 -4.06 6.95
C LEU A 119 -7.14 -5.17 7.93
N GLY A 120 -7.41 -6.43 7.59
CA GLY A 120 -7.18 -7.57 8.49
C GLY A 120 -8.32 -7.74 9.49
N ILE A 121 -9.51 -7.22 9.16
CA ILE A 121 -10.69 -7.31 10.01
C ILE A 121 -11.48 -8.61 9.80
N ASN A 122 -11.07 -9.44 8.84
CA ASN A 122 -11.67 -10.73 8.54
C ASN A 122 -10.69 -11.88 8.82
N CYS A 123 -11.23 -13.01 9.28
CA CYS A 123 -10.46 -14.23 9.53
C CYS A 123 -9.79 -14.71 8.22
N PRO A 124 -8.47 -14.96 8.22
CA PRO A 124 -7.77 -15.40 7.02
C PRO A 124 -8.17 -16.81 6.57
N ASN A 125 -8.80 -17.60 7.43
CA ASN A 125 -9.19 -18.98 7.11
C ASN A 125 -10.64 -19.12 6.62
N CYS A 126 -11.59 -18.37 7.19
CA CYS A 126 -13.01 -18.51 6.84
C CYS A 126 -13.67 -17.23 6.32
N GLY A 127 -12.96 -16.10 6.30
CA GLY A 127 -13.49 -14.81 5.85
C GLY A 127 -14.45 -14.13 6.83
N ALA A 128 -14.78 -14.75 7.97
CA ALA A 128 -15.71 -14.17 8.92
C ALA A 128 -15.14 -12.92 9.61
N PRO A 129 -15.97 -11.90 9.90
CA PRO A 129 -15.51 -10.66 10.54
C PRO A 129 -15.04 -10.91 11.97
N ILE A 130 -13.90 -10.33 12.32
CA ILE A 130 -13.27 -10.39 13.64
C ILE A 130 -13.82 -9.21 14.45
N LYS A 131 -14.84 -9.47 15.25
CA LYS A 131 -15.50 -8.45 16.07
C LYS A 131 -14.78 -8.18 17.40
N ASN A 132 -14.21 -9.23 18.00
CA ASN A 132 -13.52 -9.14 19.28
C ASN A 132 -12.00 -9.11 19.12
N LEU A 133 -11.42 -7.95 19.46
CA LEU A 133 -10.02 -7.59 19.19
C LEU A 133 -8.99 -8.17 20.15
N GLY A 134 -9.43 -8.79 21.23
CA GLY A 134 -8.58 -9.56 22.15
C GLY A 134 -8.65 -11.07 21.91
N SER A 135 -9.48 -11.52 20.96
CA SER A 135 -9.66 -12.93 20.66
C SER A 135 -8.49 -13.42 19.80
N LYS A 136 -7.64 -14.26 20.38
CA LYS A 136 -6.55 -14.96 19.66
C LYS A 136 -7.06 -16.01 18.67
N PHE A 137 -8.38 -16.24 18.63
CA PHE A 137 -9.01 -17.26 17.80
C PHE A 137 -10.27 -16.70 17.13
N CYS A 138 -10.51 -17.12 15.90
CA CYS A 138 -11.73 -16.81 15.18
C CYS A 138 -12.94 -17.45 15.88
N GLU A 139 -13.96 -16.64 16.19
CA GLU A 139 -15.19 -17.12 16.85
C GLU A 139 -16.02 -18.06 15.96
N TYR A 140 -15.77 -18.05 14.64
CA TYR A 140 -16.52 -18.85 13.67
C TYR A 140 -15.84 -20.16 13.33
N CYS A 141 -14.53 -20.19 13.10
CA CYS A 141 -13.81 -21.39 12.65
C CYS A 141 -12.67 -21.83 13.59
N GLY A 142 -12.46 -21.14 14.72
CA GLY A 142 -11.46 -21.49 15.72
C GLY A 142 -9.99 -21.27 15.30
N THR A 143 -9.74 -20.73 14.11
CA THR A 143 -8.36 -20.48 13.63
C THR A 143 -7.68 -19.44 14.50
N SER A 144 -6.41 -19.68 14.85
CA SER A 144 -5.59 -18.68 15.51
C SER A 144 -5.44 -17.44 14.63
N ILE A 145 -5.80 -16.28 15.18
CA ILE A 145 -5.65 -14.99 14.54
C ILE A 145 -4.53 -14.27 15.27
N SER A 146 -3.54 -13.74 14.52
CA SER A 146 -2.61 -12.77 15.09
C SER A 146 -3.41 -11.59 15.65
N GLU A 147 -2.98 -11.01 16.78
CA GLU A 147 -3.63 -9.82 17.33
C GLU A 147 -3.53 -8.67 16.32
N ILE A 148 -4.57 -8.51 15.51
CA ILE A 148 -4.68 -7.38 14.59
C ILE A 148 -5.24 -6.25 15.43
N ASN A 149 -4.37 -5.36 15.90
CA ASN A 149 -4.81 -4.14 16.55
C ASN A 149 -5.48 -3.23 15.51
N ILE A 150 -6.80 -3.39 15.32
CA ILE A 150 -7.57 -2.56 14.39
C ILE A 150 -7.64 -1.09 14.86
N ARG A 151 -7.31 -0.83 16.14
CA ARG A 151 -7.19 0.51 16.72
C ARG A 151 -5.77 1.07 16.56
N ALA A 152 -4.97 0.52 15.65
CA ALA A 152 -3.72 1.10 15.23
C ALA A 152 -3.88 1.74 13.83
N TRP A 153 -3.13 2.81 13.59
CA TRP A 153 -3.03 3.39 12.26
C TRP A 153 -2.31 2.43 11.31
N ARG A 154 -2.85 2.24 10.11
CA ARG A 154 -2.29 1.34 9.08
C ARG A 154 -2.12 2.07 7.75
N PHE A 155 -1.02 1.84 7.06
CA PHE A 155 -0.86 2.32 5.69
C PHE A 155 -1.72 1.48 4.75
N ASN A 156 -2.71 2.09 4.11
CA ASN A 156 -3.73 1.38 3.35
C ASN A 156 -3.64 1.59 1.83
N SER A 157 -3.00 2.66 1.39
CA SER A 157 -2.87 2.95 -0.03
C SER A 157 -1.58 3.68 -0.34
N VAL A 158 -1.06 3.40 -1.54
CA VAL A 158 0.01 4.15 -2.20
C VAL A 158 -0.45 4.37 -3.63
N SER A 159 -0.47 5.62 -4.08
CA SER A 159 -0.76 5.95 -5.48
C SER A 159 0.18 7.04 -5.97
N GLU A 160 0.62 6.91 -7.22
CA GLU A 160 1.32 7.99 -7.89
C GLU A 160 0.28 9.00 -8.41
N THR A 161 0.40 10.27 -8.02
CA THR A 161 -0.50 11.33 -8.45
C THR A 161 -0.08 11.81 -9.83
N ASN A 162 -0.86 11.46 -10.86
CA ASN A 162 -0.71 12.03 -12.19
C ASN A 162 -1.47 13.36 -12.24
N TYR A 163 -0.79 14.48 -12.00
CA TYR A 163 -1.39 15.78 -12.29
C TYR A 163 -1.52 15.95 -13.81
N ARG A 164 -2.71 15.70 -14.36
CA ARG A 164 -3.20 16.63 -15.40
C ARG A 164 -3.25 18.00 -14.74
N GLN A 165 -2.62 18.99 -15.37
CA GLN A 165 -2.45 20.36 -14.86
C GLN A 165 -3.68 20.82 -14.06
N ARG A 166 -3.47 21.28 -12.81
CA ARG A 166 -4.52 22.01 -12.09
C ARG A 166 -4.83 23.25 -12.95
N PRO A 167 -6.06 23.44 -13.44
CA PRO A 167 -6.41 24.70 -14.06
C PRO A 167 -6.31 25.76 -12.96
N TYR A 168 -5.41 26.72 -13.15
CA TYR A 168 -5.47 28.00 -12.47
C TYR A 168 -6.64 28.81 -13.02
#